data_AF-A0AA37HHQ1-F1
#
_entry.id   AF-A0AA37HHQ1-F1
#
_cell.length_a   1.000
_cell.length_b   1.000
_cell.length_c   1.000
_cell.angle_alpha   90.00
_cell.angle_beta   90.00
_cell.angle_gamma   90.00
#
_symmetry.space_group_name_H-M   'P 1'
#
loop_
_entity.id
_entity.type
_entity.pdbx_description
1 polymer ?
#
loop_
_entity_poly.entity_id
_entity_poly.type
_entity_poly.pdbx_seq_one_letter_code
_entity_poly.pdbx_strand_id
1 'polypeptide(L)'
;MFAGITMTHPPAASKAKRKADDRDRKRRDREEMRQAGIPDQRMLDAAIVDALRDAILDQGGIHAPAEMALFKEILKRSAETLRDRRQKGIPLNRANMHSAIANRLIPMPD
;
A
#
# COMPACT_ATOMS: atom_id res chain seq x y z
N MET A 1 -26.89 38.68 36.33
CA MET A 1 -25.42 38.70 36.20
C MET A 1 -24.99 37.29 35.83
N PHE A 2 -24.72 37.01 34.56
CA PHE A 2 -24.34 35.67 34.11
C PHE A 2 -22.81 35.53 34.18
N ALA A 3 -22.35 34.63 35.05
CA ALA A 3 -20.94 34.31 35.21
C ALA A 3 -20.40 33.69 33.91
N GLY A 4 -19.41 34.36 33.31
CA GLY A 4 -18.73 33.87 32.12
C GLY A 4 -18.01 32.56 32.40
N ILE A 5 -18.41 31.51 31.68
CA ILE A 5 -17.68 30.25 31.63
C ILE A 5 -16.42 30.53 30.81
N THR A 6 -15.27 30.58 31.47
CA THR A 6 -13.97 30.61 30.80
C THR A 6 -13.76 29.26 30.11
N MET A 7 -13.91 29.24 28.78
CA MET A 7 -13.49 28.10 27.95
C MET A 7 -11.96 27.97 28.03
N THR A 8 -11.47 27.23 29.01
CA THR A 8 -10.07 26.79 29.05
C THR A 8 -9.83 25.78 27.92
N HIS A 9 -9.30 26.24 26.80
CA HIS A 9 -8.77 25.34 25.77
C HIS A 9 -7.60 24.51 26.36
N PRO A 10 -7.60 23.17 26.24
CA PRO A 10 -6.50 22.37 26.74
C PRO A 10 -5.19 22.72 25.99
N PRO A 11 -4.03 22.73 26.67
CA PRO A 11 -2.80 23.31 26.13
C PRO A 11 -2.29 22.52 24.92
N ALA A 12 -1.76 23.25 23.92
CA ALA A 12 -1.21 22.74 22.66
C ALA A 12 -0.15 21.63 22.81
N ALA A 13 0.50 21.52 23.98
CA ALA A 13 1.40 20.43 24.35
C ALA A 13 0.73 19.05 24.24
N SER A 14 -0.58 18.96 24.57
CA SER A 14 -1.34 17.71 24.46
C SER A 14 -1.56 17.29 23.00
N LYS A 15 -1.77 18.24 22.08
CA LYS A 15 -1.97 17.98 20.64
C LYS A 15 -0.65 17.63 19.96
N ALA A 16 0.43 18.33 20.31
CA ALA A 16 1.78 18.04 19.79
C ALA A 16 2.24 16.63 20.20
N LYS A 17 2.02 16.25 21.48
CA LYS A 17 2.31 14.91 21.99
C LYS A 17 1.50 13.83 21.26
N ARG A 18 0.18 14.00 21.13
CA ARG A 18 -0.67 13.06 20.37
C ARG A 18 -0.22 12.90 18.91
N LYS A 19 0.19 13.99 18.26
CA LYS A 19 0.72 13.94 16.87
C LYS A 19 2.10 13.29 16.78
N ALA A 20 2.92 13.36 17.83
CA ALA A 20 4.17 12.63 17.91
C ALA A 20 3.90 11.13 18.11
N ASP A 21 3.03 10.78 19.08
CA ASP A 21 2.63 9.39 19.36
C ASP A 21 2.00 8.71 18.12
N ASP A 22 1.18 9.43 17.35
CA ASP A 22 0.60 8.94 16.09
C ASP A 22 1.66 8.73 15.00
N ARG A 23 2.65 9.64 14.90
CA ARG A 23 3.77 9.48 13.98
C ARG A 23 4.63 8.28 14.34
N ASP A 24 4.90 8.07 15.62
CA ASP A 24 5.71 6.95 16.10
C ASP A 24 4.96 5.62 15.96
N ARG A 25 3.64 5.60 16.17
CA ARG A 25 2.79 4.45 15.86
C ARG A 25 2.89 4.10 14.37
N LYS A 26 2.60 5.04 13.47
CA LYS A 26 2.70 4.81 12.02
C LYS A 26 4.09 4.39 11.58
N ARG A 27 5.14 4.91 12.23
CA ARG A 27 6.52 4.50 11.95
C ARG A 27 6.75 3.04 12.34
N ARG A 28 6.29 2.61 13.52
CA ARG A 28 6.36 1.21 13.97
C ARG A 28 5.57 0.29 13.06
N ASP A 29 4.34 0.65 12.71
CA ASP A 29 3.51 -0.15 11.79
C ASP A 29 4.22 -0.37 10.44
N ARG A 30 4.85 0.67 9.88
CA ARG A 30 5.66 0.56 8.64
C ARG A 30 6.95 -0.23 8.83
N GLU A 31 7.51 -0.26 10.03
CA GLU A 31 8.69 -1.06 10.36
C GLU A 31 8.28 -2.54 10.42
N GLU A 32 7.18 -2.85 11.11
CA GLU A 32 6.61 -4.18 11.24
C GLU A 32 6.21 -4.76 9.88
N MET A 33 5.52 -3.98 9.04
CA MET A 33 5.17 -4.40 7.68
C MET A 33 6.41 -4.75 6.86
N ARG A 34 7.47 -3.93 6.99
CA ARG A 34 8.73 -4.17 6.27
C ARG A 34 9.44 -5.41 6.78
N GLN A 35 9.49 -5.62 8.10
CA GLN A 35 10.07 -6.82 8.70
C GLN A 35 9.29 -8.08 8.33
N ALA A 36 7.97 -7.97 8.15
CA ALA A 36 7.13 -9.04 7.60
C ALA A 36 7.37 -9.28 6.08
N GLY A 37 8.21 -8.47 5.43
CA GLY A 37 8.46 -8.56 3.99
C GLY A 37 7.25 -8.15 3.15
N ILE A 38 6.36 -7.30 3.68
CA ILE A 38 5.28 -6.70 2.92
C ILE A 38 5.88 -5.57 2.07
N PRO A 39 5.66 -5.57 0.74
CA PRO A 39 6.18 -4.50 -0.12
C PRO A 39 5.54 -3.15 0.20
N ASP A 40 6.34 -2.08 0.15
CA ASP A 40 5.86 -0.71 0.24
C ASP A 40 4.86 -0.38 -0.87
N GLN A 41 3.91 0.51 -0.57
CA GLN A 41 2.84 0.91 -1.49
C GLN A 41 3.37 1.42 -2.85
N ARG A 42 4.45 2.20 -2.86
CA ARG A 42 5.06 2.67 -4.12
C ARG A 42 5.66 1.55 -4.96
N MET A 43 6.21 0.51 -4.31
CA MET A 43 6.75 -0.65 -5.02
C MET A 43 5.63 -1.49 -5.63
N LEU A 44 4.52 -1.65 -4.88
CA LEU A 44 3.31 -2.31 -5.37
C LEU A 44 2.72 -1.59 -6.58
N ASP A 45 2.49 -0.28 -6.46
CA ASP A 45 1.88 0.50 -7.54
C ASP A 45 2.76 0.48 -8.81
N ALA A 46 4.09 0.60 -8.67
CA ALA A 46 5.01 0.48 -9.80
C ALA A 46 4.94 -0.91 -10.46
N ALA A 47 4.97 -1.99 -9.68
CA ALA A 47 4.90 -3.35 -10.21
C ALA A 47 3.57 -3.67 -10.91
N ILE A 48 2.47 -3.04 -10.48
CA ILE A 48 1.15 -3.15 -11.11
C ILE A 48 1.13 -2.37 -12.43
N VAL A 49 1.64 -1.14 -12.44
CA VAL A 49 1.70 -0.30 -13.65
C VAL A 49 2.59 -0.95 -14.71
N ASP A 50 3.76 -1.47 -14.33
CA ASP A 50 4.66 -2.18 -15.24
C ASP A 50 3.95 -3.41 -15.84
N ALA A 51 3.29 -4.22 -15.00
CA ALA A 51 2.55 -5.40 -15.45
C ALA A 51 1.39 -5.05 -16.40
N LEU A 52 0.67 -3.95 -16.13
CA LEU A 52 -0.38 -3.43 -17.01
C LEU A 52 0.18 -2.97 -18.35
N ARG A 53 1.31 -2.26 -18.32
CA ARG A 53 1.98 -1.78 -19.53
C ARG A 53 2.38 -2.94 -20.43
N ASP A 54 3.00 -3.97 -19.85
CA ASP A 54 3.44 -5.14 -20.59
C ASP A 54 2.24 -5.92 -21.15
N ALA A 55 1.15 -6.05 -20.38
CA ALA A 55 -0.07 -6.69 -20.86
C ALA A 55 -0.70 -5.95 -22.06
N ILE A 56 -0.66 -4.61 -22.07
CA ILE A 56 -1.15 -3.80 -23.20
C ILE A 56 -0.25 -3.99 -24.43
N LEU A 57 1.08 -4.01 -24.24
CA LEU A 57 2.05 -4.18 -25.32
C LEU A 57 1.95 -5.56 -25.96
N ASP A 58 1.82 -6.62 -25.17
CA ASP A 58 1.75 -8.00 -25.66
C ASP A 58 0.47 -8.28 -26.45
N GLN A 59 -0.61 -7.54 -26.19
CA GLN A 59 -1.89 -7.70 -26.89
C GLN A 59 -1.94 -6.97 -28.23
N GLY A 60 -0.92 -6.17 -28.58
CA GLY A 60 -0.86 -5.44 -29.84
C GLY A 60 -2.06 -4.53 -30.12
N GLY A 61 -2.86 -4.20 -29.10
CA GLY A 61 -4.10 -3.43 -29.20
C GLY A 61 -5.32 -4.17 -29.78
N ILE A 62 -5.26 -5.49 -30.04
CA ILE A 62 -6.25 -6.14 -30.91
C ILE A 62 -7.37 -6.89 -30.15
N HIS A 63 -7.17 -7.33 -28.90
CA HIS A 63 -8.26 -7.93 -28.12
C HIS A 63 -8.08 -7.69 -26.62
N ALA A 64 -9.08 -7.06 -25.98
CA ALA A 64 -9.18 -7.04 -24.53
C ALA A 64 -9.53 -8.47 -24.05
N PRO A 65 -8.67 -9.16 -23.29
CA PRO A 65 -9.01 -10.45 -22.71
C PRO A 65 -10.17 -10.30 -21.72
N ALA A 66 -10.86 -11.41 -21.44
CA ALA A 66 -11.81 -11.47 -20.34
C ALA A 66 -11.16 -10.93 -19.05
N GLU A 67 -11.84 -10.06 -18.33
CA GLU A 67 -11.29 -9.30 -17.18
C GLU A 67 -10.56 -10.18 -16.16
N MET A 68 -11.08 -11.38 -15.90
CA MET A 68 -10.46 -12.36 -15.00
C MET A 68 -9.11 -12.91 -15.50
N ALA A 69 -8.94 -13.08 -16.82
CA ALA A 69 -7.66 -13.52 -17.38
C ALA A 69 -6.60 -12.43 -17.27
N LEU A 70 -7.00 -11.17 -17.56
CA LEU A 70 -6.14 -9.99 -17.39
C LEU A 70 -5.69 -9.83 -15.93
N PHE A 71 -6.61 -9.98 -14.98
CA PHE A 71 -6.33 -9.88 -13.55
C PHE A 71 -5.29 -10.92 -13.08
N LYS A 72 -5.46 -12.20 -13.46
CA LYS A 72 -4.50 -13.26 -13.12
C LYS A 72 -3.12 -13.00 -13.71
N GLU A 73 -3.09 -12.46 -14.92
CA GLU A 73 -1.85 -12.13 -15.61
C GLU A 73 -1.11 -10.96 -14.94
N ILE A 74 -1.81 -9.88 -14.61
CA ILE A 74 -1.27 -8.74 -13.86
C ILE A 74 -0.73 -9.23 -12.50
N LEU A 75 -1.50 -10.01 -11.76
CA LEU A 75 -1.05 -10.59 -10.48
C LEU A 75 0.25 -11.37 -10.63
N LYS A 76 0.35 -12.22 -11.66
CA LYS A 76 1.53 -13.03 -11.92
C LYS A 76 2.74 -12.15 -12.25
N ARG A 77 2.60 -11.23 -13.21
CA ARG A 77 3.69 -10.33 -13.65
C ARG A 77 4.16 -9.41 -12.52
N SER A 78 3.23 -8.81 -11.77
CA SER A 78 3.59 -7.98 -10.61
C SER A 78 4.33 -8.78 -9.53
N ALA A 79 3.92 -10.02 -9.26
CA ALA A 79 4.63 -10.89 -8.32
C ALA A 79 6.02 -11.29 -8.82
N GLU A 80 6.19 -11.53 -10.12
CA GLU A 80 7.49 -11.81 -10.75
C GLU A 80 8.43 -10.60 -10.63
N THR A 81 7.95 -9.39 -10.90
CA THR A 81 8.71 -8.14 -10.76
C THR A 81 9.18 -7.89 -9.32
N LEU A 82 8.41 -8.33 -8.34
CA LEU A 82 8.73 -8.17 -6.91
C LEU A 82 9.53 -9.33 -6.32
N ARG A 83 9.58 -10.50 -6.99
CA ARG A 83 10.14 -11.76 -6.45
C ARG A 83 11.56 -11.62 -5.91
N ASP A 84 12.42 -10.94 -6.66
CA ASP A 84 13.84 -10.76 -6.31
C ASP A 84 14.12 -9.39 -5.68
N ARG A 85 13.08 -8.58 -5.46
CA ARG A 85 13.25 -7.26 -4.86
C ARG A 85 13.42 -7.37 -3.35
N ARG A 86 14.21 -6.44 -2.84
CA ARG A 86 14.44 -6.26 -1.40
C ARG A 86 14.04 -4.86 -1.01
N GLN A 87 13.40 -4.74 0.15
CA GLN A 87 13.08 -3.46 0.74
C GLN A 87 14.03 -3.22 1.90
N LYS A 88 14.98 -2.29 1.72
CA LYS A 88 16.05 -2.01 2.70
C LYS A 88 16.82 -3.28 3.13
N GLY A 89 17.13 -4.16 2.18
CA GLY A 89 17.86 -5.40 2.43
C GLY A 89 17.00 -6.58 2.90
N ILE A 90 15.74 -6.35 3.28
CA ILE A 90 14.80 -7.41 3.69
C ILE A 90 14.14 -8.00 2.44
N PRO A 91 14.19 -9.33 2.24
CA PRO A 91 13.50 -9.99 1.13
C PRO A 91 11.99 -9.89 1.31
N LEU A 92 11.28 -9.66 0.20
CA LEU A 92 9.83 -9.63 0.23
C LEU A 92 9.26 -11.04 0.42
N ASN A 93 8.22 -11.17 1.25
CA ASN A 93 7.56 -12.44 1.50
C ASN A 93 6.51 -12.70 0.40
N ARG A 94 6.59 -13.86 -0.25
CA ARG A 94 5.71 -14.23 -1.37
C ARG A 94 4.22 -14.18 -1.03
N ALA A 95 3.80 -14.74 0.10
CA ALA A 95 2.39 -14.76 0.50
C ALA A 95 1.89 -13.32 0.73
N ASN A 96 2.71 -12.49 1.37
CA ASN A 96 2.41 -11.09 1.63
C ASN A 96 2.37 -10.25 0.36
N MET A 97 3.24 -10.50 -0.61
CA MET A 97 3.20 -9.86 -1.92
C MET A 97 1.89 -10.18 -2.66
N HIS A 98 1.51 -11.45 -2.75
CA HIS A 98 0.27 -11.85 -3.42
C HIS A 98 -0.96 -11.23 -2.75
N SER A 99 -1.02 -11.26 -1.42
CA SER A 99 -2.11 -10.62 -0.67
C SER A 99 -2.16 -9.11 -0.90
N ALA A 100 -1.01 -8.44 -0.86
CA ALA A 100 -0.95 -6.99 -1.02
C ALA A 100 -1.34 -6.53 -2.43
N ILE A 101 -0.92 -7.27 -3.48
CA ILE A 101 -1.34 -6.98 -4.86
C ILE A 101 -2.83 -7.24 -5.02
N ALA A 102 -3.35 -8.37 -4.51
CA ALA A 102 -4.78 -8.69 -4.59
C ALA A 102 -5.63 -7.62 -3.90
N ASN A 103 -5.28 -7.22 -2.68
CA ASN A 103 -5.99 -6.16 -1.94
C ASN A 103 -5.96 -4.81 -2.67
N ARG A 104 -4.93 -4.56 -3.48
CA ARG A 104 -4.81 -3.31 -4.26
C ARG A 104 -5.66 -3.32 -5.52
N LEU A 105 -5.84 -4.49 -6.14
CA LEU A 105 -6.59 -4.66 -7.38
C LEU A 105 -8.07 -4.96 -7.16
N ILE A 106 -8.47 -5.45 -6.00
CA ILE A 106 -9.88 -5.64 -5.64
C ILE A 106 -10.48 -4.25 -5.35
N PRO A 107 -11.51 -3.80 -6.11
CA PRO A 107 -12.23 -2.60 -5.75
C PRO A 107 -12.91 -2.83 -4.40
N MET A 108 -12.62 -2.00 -3.40
CA MET A 108 -13.44 -1.99 -2.20
C MET A 108 -14.82 -1.47 -2.59
N PRO A 109 -15.92 -2.14 -2.20
CA PRO A 109 -17.24 -1.54 -2.32
C PRO A 109 -17.26 -0.28 -1.45
N ASP A 110 -17.51 0.87 -2.07
CA ASP A 110 -17.78 2.14 -1.38
C ASP A 110 -19.06 2.06 -0.53
#